data_AF-A0A0D3BT00-F1
#
_entry.id   AF-A0A0D3BT00-F1
#
_cell.length_a   1.000
_cell.length_b   1.000
_cell.length_c   1.000
_cell.angle_alpha   90.00
_cell.angle_beta   90.00
_cell.angle_gamma   90.00
#
_symmetry.space_group_name_H-M   'P 1'
#
loop_
_entity.id
_entity.type
_entity.pdbx_description
1 polymer ?
#
loop_
_entity_poly.entity_id
_entity_poly.type
_entity_poly.pdbx_seq_one_letter_code
_entity_poly.pdbx_strand_id
1 'polypeptide(L)'
;MSSSSSDELEERLEEAFDGIFQNIHDDIVAGRRKKKGQRTYIERNCEEGHIRLWNDYFSEEPTFLRHLFRRRFRMNKDLFMRIAYRL
;
A
#
# COMPACT_ATOMS: atom_id res chain seq x y z
N MET A 1 5.85 37.62 47.40
CA MET A 1 4.71 37.68 46.47
C MET A 1 5.29 37.94 45.10
N SER A 2 5.36 36.92 44.25
CA SER A 2 5.98 36.97 42.94
C SER A 2 5.15 36.06 42.03
N SER A 3 3.93 36.50 41.67
CA SER A 3 2.99 35.68 40.89
C SER A 3 2.42 36.44 39.68
N SER A 4 2.19 37.76 39.79
CA SER A 4 1.54 38.53 38.72
C SER A 4 2.31 38.61 37.40
N SER A 5 3.64 38.49 37.42
CA SER A 5 4.45 38.48 36.19
C SER A 5 4.47 37.10 35.51
N SER A 6 4.11 36.03 36.21
CA SER A 6 4.05 34.69 35.65
C SER A 6 2.73 34.48 34.90
N ASP A 7 1.64 35.03 35.43
CA ASP A 7 0.28 34.88 34.89
C ASP A 7 0.15 35.53 33.49
N GLU A 8 0.74 36.71 33.29
CA GLU A 8 0.75 37.40 31.98
C GLU A 8 1.60 36.67 30.92
N LEU A 9 2.67 35.99 31.37
CA LEU A 9 3.49 35.17 30.49
C LEU A 9 2.77 33.88 30.10
N GLU A 10 2.00 33.29 31.01
CA GLU A 10 1.20 32.09 30.75
C GLU A 10 0.09 32.37 29.74
N GLU A 11 -0.63 33.49 29.88
CA GLU A 11 -1.65 33.93 28.93
C GLU A 11 -1.07 34.12 27.51
N ARG A 12 0.11 34.75 27.42
CA ARG A 12 0.81 34.93 26.14
C ARG A 12 1.30 33.61 25.53
N LEU A 13 1.65 32.64 26.37
CA LEU A 13 2.05 31.30 25.92
C LEU A 13 0.85 30.49 25.42
N GLU A 14 -0.30 30.57 26.09
CA GLU A 14 -1.54 29.93 25.67
C GLU A 14 -2.01 30.47 24.31
N GLU A 15 -2.01 31.79 24.12
CA GLU A 15 -2.37 32.41 22.83
C GLU A 15 -1.44 31.96 21.69
N ALA A 16 -0.14 31.90 21.95
CA ALA A 16 0.83 31.40 20.98
C ALA A 16 0.61 29.92 20.65
N PHE A 17 0.26 29.12 21.66
CA PHE A 17 -0.01 27.70 21.51
C PHE A 17 -1.27 27.46 20.67
N ASP A 18 -2.37 28.16 20.97
CA ASP A 18 -3.63 28.08 20.22
C ASP A 18 -3.43 28.47 18.75
N GLY A 19 -2.66 29.54 18.49
CA GLY A 19 -2.31 29.95 17.13
C GLY A 19 -1.54 28.87 16.37
N ILE A 20 -0.57 28.20 17.01
CA ILE A 20 0.19 27.11 16.40
C ILE A 20 -0.71 25.89 16.13
N PHE A 21 -1.56 25.52 17.08
CA PHE A 21 -2.49 24.40 16.94
C PHE A 21 -3.48 24.62 15.80
N GLN A 22 -4.04 25.82 15.69
CA GLN A 22 -4.97 26.17 14.62
C GLN A 22 -4.32 26.09 13.24
N ASN A 23 -3.10 26.62 13.10
CA ASN A 23 -2.34 26.54 11.84
C ASN A 23 -2.06 25.09 11.43
N ILE A 24 -1.64 24.25 12.37
CA ILE A 24 -1.39 22.81 12.11
C ILE A 24 -2.68 22.10 11.71
N HIS A 25 -3.79 22.39 12.41
CA HIS A 25 -5.09 21.84 12.09
C HIS A 25 -5.52 22.21 10.67
N ASP A 26 -5.37 23.48 10.29
CA ASP A 26 -5.77 23.99 8.98
C ASP A 26 -4.89 23.40 7.87
N ASP A 27 -3.58 23.25 8.10
CA ASP A 27 -2.67 22.54 7.18
C ASP A 27 -3.02 21.05 7.03
N ILE A 28 -3.39 20.37 8.12
CA ILE A 28 -3.81 18.97 8.08
C ILE A 28 -5.14 18.83 7.34
N VAL A 29 -6.11 19.71 7.62
CA VAL A 29 -7.42 19.71 6.97
C VAL A 29 -7.30 20.06 5.48
N ALA A 30 -6.44 21.00 5.13
CA ALA A 30 -6.10 21.34 3.74
C ALA A 30 -5.35 20.19 3.04
N GLY A 31 -4.40 19.55 3.72
CA GLY A 31 -3.57 18.46 3.19
C GLY A 31 -4.31 17.13 2.98
N ARG A 32 -5.41 16.88 3.71
CA ARG A 32 -6.23 15.65 3.59
C ARG A 32 -7.03 15.56 2.29
N ARG A 33 -7.05 16.61 1.45
CA ARG A 33 -7.82 16.64 0.19
C ARG A 33 -6.98 16.43 -1.08
N LYS A 34 -5.82 15.78 -0.99
CA LYS A 34 -5.23 15.20 -2.22
C LYS A 34 -6.15 14.07 -2.67
N LYS A 35 -7.09 14.38 -3.58
CA LYS A 35 -7.90 13.39 -4.30
C LYS A 35 -6.92 12.37 -4.87
N LYS A 36 -6.87 11.16 -4.29
CA LYS A 36 -6.12 10.05 -4.89
C LYS A 36 -6.68 9.91 -6.31
N GLY A 37 -5.85 10.20 -7.31
CA GLY A 37 -6.24 10.04 -8.70
C GLY A 37 -6.81 8.64 -8.90
N GLN A 38 -7.91 8.53 -9.63
CA GLN A 38 -8.43 7.23 -10.02
C GLN A 38 -7.33 6.50 -10.79
N ARG A 39 -7.03 5.26 -10.40
CA ARG A 39 -6.10 4.43 -11.16
C ARG A 39 -6.74 4.14 -12.51
N THR A 40 -6.04 4.47 -13.59
CA THR A 40 -6.48 4.08 -14.93
C THR A 40 -6.39 2.56 -15.06
N TYR A 41 -7.42 1.96 -15.65
CA TYR A 41 -7.37 0.56 -16.05
C TYR A 41 -6.34 0.42 -17.17
N ILE A 42 -5.43 -0.54 -17.01
CA ILE A 42 -4.46 -0.92 -18.03
C ILE A 42 -4.76 -2.37 -18.38
N GLU A 43 -5.12 -2.61 -19.63
CA GLU A 43 -5.30 -3.95 -20.15
C GLU A 43 -3.93 -4.66 -20.19
N ARG A 44 -3.83 -5.78 -19.47
CA ARG A 44 -2.58 -6.55 -19.33
C ARG A 44 -2.60 -7.89 -20.07
N ASN A 45 -3.58 -8.10 -20.97
CA ASN A 45 -3.79 -9.36 -21.68
C ASN A 45 -3.77 -10.56 -20.71
N CYS A 46 -4.62 -10.50 -19.68
CA CYS A 46 -4.64 -11.49 -18.59
C CYS A 46 -4.82 -12.91 -19.11
N GLU A 47 -5.69 -13.08 -20.12
CA GLU A 47 -5.96 -14.36 -20.77
C GLU A 47 -4.72 -14.94 -21.46
N GLU A 48 -4.01 -14.11 -22.24
CA GLU A 48 -2.76 -14.51 -22.89
C GLU A 48 -1.66 -14.84 -21.86
N GLY A 49 -1.62 -14.09 -20.75
CA GLY A 49 -0.76 -14.40 -19.61
C GLY A 49 -1.07 -15.77 -19.00
N HIS A 50 -2.34 -16.12 -18.86
CA HIS A 50 -2.78 -17.41 -18.34
C HIS A 50 -2.39 -18.57 -19.27
N ILE A 51 -2.61 -18.43 -20.58
CA ILE A 51 -2.23 -19.45 -21.57
C ILE A 51 -0.72 -19.69 -21.54
N ARG A 52 0.09 -18.62 -21.51
CA ARG A 52 1.56 -18.73 -21.41
C ARG A 52 1.99 -19.43 -20.13
N LEU A 53 1.42 -19.06 -18.99
CA LEU A 53 1.70 -19.73 -17.72
C LEU A 53 1.42 -21.23 -17.79
N TRP A 54 0.30 -21.61 -18.41
CA TRP A 54 -0.06 -23.01 -18.60
C TRP A 54 0.96 -23.76 -19.46
N ASN A 55 1.27 -23.23 -20.64
CA ASN A 55 2.22 -23.86 -21.58
C ASN A 55 3.65 -23.95 -21.00
N ASP A 56 4.06 -22.97 -20.21
CA ASP A 56 5.40 -22.92 -19.65
C ASP A 56 5.65 -23.96 -18.57
N TYR A 57 4.62 -24.30 -17.77
CA TYR A 57 4.81 -25.06 -16.54
C TYR A 57 3.88 -26.26 -16.38
N PHE A 58 2.72 -26.30 -17.05
CA PHE A 58 1.63 -27.25 -16.76
C PHE A 58 1.20 -28.11 -17.94
N SER A 59 1.61 -27.80 -19.17
CA SER A 59 1.42 -28.67 -20.34
C SER A 59 2.10 -30.03 -20.17
N GLU A 60 1.77 -30.97 -21.06
CA GLU A 60 2.38 -32.30 -21.12
C GLU A 60 3.90 -32.22 -21.34
N GLU A 61 4.33 -31.33 -22.23
CA GLU A 61 5.73 -30.97 -22.47
C GLU A 61 5.97 -29.51 -22.05
N PRO A 62 6.26 -29.25 -20.77
CA PRO A 62 6.43 -27.89 -20.28
C PRO A 62 7.78 -27.31 -20.72
N THR A 63 7.77 -26.04 -21.12
CA THR A 63 9.00 -25.29 -21.48
C THR A 63 10.02 -25.28 -20.34
N PHE A 64 9.56 -25.22 -19.08
CA PHE A 64 10.42 -25.11 -17.92
C PHE A 64 10.28 -26.28 -16.94
N LEU A 65 11.43 -26.70 -16.39
CA LEU A 65 11.52 -27.74 -15.38
C LEU A 65 10.92 -27.28 -14.03
N ARG A 66 10.43 -28.25 -13.23
CA ARG A 66 9.81 -28.01 -11.91
C ARG A 66 10.64 -27.16 -10.94
N HIS A 67 11.96 -27.30 -10.93
CA HIS A 67 12.81 -26.54 -10.02
C HIS A 67 12.80 -25.03 -10.33
N LEU A 68 12.61 -24.65 -11.60
CA LEU A 68 12.44 -23.26 -12.02
C LEU A 68 11.11 -22.69 -11.56
N PHE A 69 10.03 -23.48 -11.60
CA PHE A 69 8.74 -23.08 -11.02
C PHE A 69 8.88 -22.74 -9.53
N ARG A 70 9.54 -23.61 -8.76
CA ARG A 70 9.80 -23.36 -7.33
C ARG A 70 10.65 -22.12 -7.10
N ARG A 71 11.65 -21.84 -7.94
CA ARG A 71 12.46 -20.61 -7.83
C ARG A 71 11.64 -19.35 -8.15
N ARG A 72 10.79 -19.39 -9.17
CA ARG A 72 10.01 -18.24 -9.64
C ARG A 72 8.81 -17.91 -8.74
N PHE A 73 7.99 -18.91 -8.43
CA PHE A 73 6.76 -18.75 -7.64
C PHE A 73 6.96 -19.01 -6.15
N ARG A 74 8.16 -19.45 -5.75
CA ARG A 74 8.51 -19.77 -4.36
C ARG A 74 7.58 -20.83 -3.75
N MET A 75 6.95 -21.66 -4.59
CA MET A 75 5.99 -22.70 -4.23
C MET A 75 6.21 -23.97 -5.07
N ASN A 76 5.85 -25.14 -4.52
CA ASN A 76 5.86 -26.38 -5.30
C ASN A 76 4.67 -26.39 -6.30
N LYS A 77 4.91 -26.88 -7.52
CA LYS A 77 3.89 -27.05 -8.57
C LYS A 77 2.69 -27.86 -8.07
N ASP A 78 2.91 -28.95 -7.32
CA ASP A 78 1.79 -29.78 -6.83
C ASP A 78 0.92 -29.05 -5.81
N LEU A 79 1.56 -28.26 -4.94
CA LEU A 79 0.84 -27.45 -3.97
C LEU A 79 0.00 -26.39 -4.68
N PHE A 80 0.56 -25.76 -5.72
CA PHE A 80 -0.16 -24.82 -6.55
C PHE A 80 -1.40 -25.47 -7.18
N MET A 81 -1.28 -26.66 -7.79
CA MET A 81 -2.42 -27.37 -8.37
C MET A 81 -3.49 -27.72 -7.32
N ARG A 82 -3.07 -28.18 -6.13
CA ARG A 82 -4.01 -28.48 -5.04
C ARG A 82 -4.78 -27.25 -4.59
N ILE A 83 -4.17 -26.07 -4.57
CA ILE A 83 -4.85 -24.82 -4.22
C ILE A 83 -5.80 -24.42 -5.36
N ALA A 84 -5.33 -24.46 -6.61
CA ALA A 84 -6.09 -24.07 -7.78
C ALA A 84 -7.34 -24.93 -8.01
N TYR A 85 -7.28 -26.24 -7.69
CA TYR A 85 -8.43 -27.15 -7.82
C TYR A 85 -9.34 -27.22 -6.60
N ARG A 86 -8.93 -26.61 -5.47
CA ARG A 86 -9.72 -26.61 -4.23
C ARG A 86 -10.63 -25.38 -4.12
N LEU A 87 -10.38 -24.35 -4.91
CA LEU A 87 -11.17 -23.12 -5.04
C LEU A 87 -11.96 -23.17 -6.35
#